data_AF-A0A3A8ZLI7-F1
#
_entry.id   AF-A0A3A8ZLI7-F1
#
_cell.length_a   1.000
_cell.length_b   1.000
_cell.length_c   1.000
_cell.angle_alpha   90.00
_cell.angle_beta   90.00
_cell.angle_gamma   90.00
#
_symmetry.space_group_name_H-M   'P 1'
#
loop_
_entity.id
_entity.type
_entity.pdbx_description
1 polymer ?
#
loop_
_entity_poly.entity_id
_entity_poly.type
_entity_poly.pdbx_seq_one_letter_code
_entity_poly.pdbx_strand_id
1 'polypeptide(L)'
;MIKALKTVLFIAGLCIMLIFGNWSAGQRYQLDMQKEIRLTTEYVEEHAENWLQGKIPKAWQYDLTEEEQDFLKQHVFGTWYFSKRIIALEERDEGIANFSEQGMEEIKENIRIEYGRYNVESSGYTGEVFSTTEDIYLFAEYGGMTSVNYPVYHIETEVEEERLALHHIYIEDNVSYAGFPEKCELVHVFYDLGYDEQDNTSVDVHYAGDIYVNPKDTDILYWDFGGLWEMKRVRN
;
A
#
# COMPACT_ATOMS: atom_id res chain seq x y z
N MET A 1 -1.84 -44.96 32.75
CA MET A 1 -1.39 -45.29 31.38
C MET A 1 -2.50 -45.14 30.33
N ILE A 2 -3.65 -45.81 30.47
CA ILE A 2 -4.78 -45.71 29.51
C ILE A 2 -5.37 -44.29 29.39
N LYS A 3 -5.42 -43.51 30.48
CA LYS A 3 -5.91 -42.11 30.44
C LYS A 3 -4.99 -41.18 29.64
N ALA A 4 -3.67 -41.30 29.80
CA ALA A 4 -2.70 -40.49 29.09
C ALA A 4 -2.72 -40.74 27.58
N LEU A 5 -2.87 -42.00 27.16
CA LEU A 5 -2.99 -42.36 25.74
C LEU A 5 -4.25 -41.77 25.11
N LYS A 6 -5.37 -41.73 25.83
CA LYS A 6 -6.61 -41.10 25.36
C LYS A 6 -6.47 -39.59 25.19
N THR A 7 -5.78 -38.92 26.12
CA THR A 7 -5.51 -37.48 26.03
C THR A 7 -4.60 -37.15 24.85
N VAL A 8 -3.55 -37.93 24.62
CA VAL A 8 -2.63 -37.73 23.47
C VAL A 8 -3.35 -37.93 22.14
N LEU A 9 -4.19 -38.98 22.03
CA LEU A 9 -4.99 -39.22 20.81
C LEU A 9 -6.02 -38.10 20.56
N PHE A 10 -6.62 -37.56 21.61
CA PHE A 10 -7.55 -36.44 21.50
C PHE A 10 -6.85 -35.16 21.00
N ILE A 11 -5.67 -34.84 21.55
CA ILE A 11 -4.88 -33.68 21.12
C ILE A 11 -4.42 -33.85 19.66
N ALA A 12 -3.92 -35.04 19.29
CA ALA A 12 -3.52 -35.33 17.91
C ALA A 12 -4.69 -35.18 16.92
N GLY A 13 -5.88 -35.65 17.29
CA GLY A 13 -7.10 -35.46 16.50
C GLY A 13 -7.48 -33.98 16.33
N LEU A 14 -7.33 -33.17 17.38
CA LEU A 14 -7.54 -31.72 17.34
C LEU A 14 -6.53 -31.02 16.41
N CYS A 15 -5.25 -31.36 16.51
CA CYS A 15 -4.22 -30.80 15.63
C CYS A 15 -4.48 -31.13 14.15
N ILE A 16 -4.90 -32.36 13.84
CA ILE A 16 -5.27 -32.75 12.47
C ILE A 16 -6.48 -31.93 12.00
N MET A 17 -7.52 -31.78 12.82
CA MET A 17 -8.69 -30.96 12.46
C MET A 17 -8.33 -29.49 12.22
N LEU A 18 -7.40 -28.91 12.97
CA LEU A 18 -6.94 -27.54 12.76
C LEU A 18 -6.14 -27.37 11.47
N ILE A 19 -5.25 -28.33 11.15
CA ILE A 19 -4.46 -28.32 9.91
C ILE A 19 -5.39 -28.46 8.69
N PHE A 20 -6.32 -29.42 8.71
CA PHE A 20 -7.30 -29.59 7.64
C PHE A 20 -8.26 -28.40 7.54
N GLY A 21 -8.63 -27.80 8.69
CA GLY A 21 -9.42 -26.57 8.74
C GLY A 21 -8.72 -25.42 8.00
N ASN A 22 -7.47 -25.12 8.35
CA ASN A 22 -6.67 -24.07 7.70
C ASN A 22 -6.45 -24.36 6.21
N TRP A 23 -6.16 -25.61 5.84
CA TRP A 23 -6.01 -25.97 4.43
C TRP A 23 -7.31 -25.79 3.64
N SER A 24 -8.44 -26.21 4.22
CA SER A 24 -9.75 -26.04 3.59
C SER A 24 -10.20 -24.58 3.51
N ALA A 25 -9.85 -23.75 4.48
CA ALA A 25 -10.09 -22.30 4.46
C ALA A 25 -9.24 -21.62 3.38
N GLY A 26 -7.96 -21.99 3.24
CA GLY A 26 -7.10 -21.49 2.18
C GLY A 26 -7.59 -21.89 0.78
N GLN A 27 -8.08 -23.12 0.61
CA GLN A 27 -8.70 -23.54 -0.66
C GLN A 27 -10.01 -22.79 -0.94
N ARG A 28 -10.83 -22.52 0.08
CA ARG A 28 -12.04 -21.69 -0.07
C ARG A 28 -11.70 -20.27 -0.47
N TYR A 29 -10.70 -19.65 0.16
CA TYR A 29 -10.21 -18.33 -0.21
C TYR A 29 -9.76 -18.28 -1.68
N GLN A 30 -9.01 -19.27 -2.15
CA GLN A 30 -8.63 -19.37 -3.56
C GLN A 30 -9.83 -19.55 -4.51
N LEU A 31 -10.83 -20.35 -4.11
CA LEU A 31 -12.04 -20.57 -4.90
C LEU A 31 -12.96 -19.34 -4.91
N ASP A 32 -13.06 -18.62 -3.79
CA ASP A 32 -13.81 -17.38 -3.68
C ASP A 32 -13.14 -16.28 -4.52
N MET A 33 -11.81 -16.19 -4.51
CA MET A 33 -11.04 -15.31 -5.40
C MET A 33 -11.26 -15.65 -6.87
N GLN A 34 -11.24 -16.95 -7.26
CA GLN A 34 -11.55 -17.37 -8.63
C GLN A 34 -13.00 -17.07 -9.03
N LYS A 35 -13.94 -17.17 -8.09
CA LYS A 35 -15.35 -16.86 -8.30
C LYS A 35 -15.56 -15.35 -8.43
N GLU A 36 -14.87 -14.55 -7.64
CA GLU A 36 -14.87 -13.10 -7.71
C GLU A 36 -14.31 -12.63 -9.06
N ILE A 37 -13.15 -13.15 -9.48
CA ILE A 37 -12.59 -12.92 -10.81
C ILE A 37 -13.63 -13.25 -11.90
N ARG A 38 -14.27 -14.42 -11.82
CA ARG A 38 -15.27 -14.82 -12.83
C ARG A 38 -16.51 -13.93 -12.85
N LEU A 39 -17.06 -13.58 -11.68
CA LEU A 39 -18.24 -12.70 -11.58
C LEU A 39 -17.91 -11.29 -12.09
N THR A 40 -16.71 -10.80 -11.83
CA THR A 40 -16.20 -9.55 -12.38
C THR A 40 -16.07 -9.64 -13.90
N THR A 41 -15.57 -10.75 -14.45
CA THR A 41 -15.53 -10.97 -15.91
C THR A 41 -16.93 -10.94 -16.52
N GLU A 42 -17.90 -11.67 -15.94
CA GLU A 42 -19.27 -11.72 -16.44
C GLU A 42 -19.96 -10.34 -16.38
N TYR A 43 -19.74 -9.57 -15.31
CA TYR A 43 -20.26 -8.20 -15.16
C TYR A 43 -19.65 -7.23 -16.18
N VAL A 44 -18.33 -7.34 -16.43
CA VAL A 44 -17.61 -6.50 -17.39
C VAL A 44 -18.07 -6.80 -18.83
N GLU A 45 -18.25 -8.08 -19.19
CA GLU A 45 -18.77 -8.48 -20.50
C GLU A 45 -20.18 -7.94 -20.77
N GLU A 46 -21.05 -7.91 -19.74
CA GLU A 46 -22.41 -7.36 -19.84
C GLU A 46 -22.42 -5.84 -20.07
N HIS A 47 -21.41 -5.14 -19.57
CA HIS A 47 -21.41 -3.67 -19.57
C HIS A 47 -20.47 -3.06 -20.62
N ALA A 48 -19.53 -3.81 -21.20
CA ALA A 48 -18.48 -3.33 -22.11
C ALA A 48 -18.98 -2.42 -23.27
N GLU A 49 -20.16 -2.68 -23.82
CA GLU A 49 -20.72 -1.86 -24.92
C GLU A 49 -21.06 -0.40 -24.49
N ASN A 50 -21.34 -0.17 -23.21
CA ASN A 50 -21.66 1.17 -22.69
C ASN A 50 -20.42 2.03 -22.44
N TRP A 51 -19.26 1.41 -22.19
CA TRP A 51 -18.02 2.09 -21.80
C TRP A 51 -17.22 2.56 -23.01
N LEU A 52 -17.39 1.89 -24.16
CA LEU A 52 -16.81 2.24 -25.45
C LEU A 52 -17.40 3.54 -26.06
N GLN A 53 -18.42 4.14 -25.45
CA GLN A 53 -19.02 5.41 -25.90
C GLN A 53 -18.30 6.68 -25.37
N GLY A 54 -16.99 6.60 -25.14
CA GLY A 54 -16.08 7.76 -25.22
C GLY A 54 -16.22 8.83 -24.13
N LYS A 55 -16.29 8.43 -22.86
CA LYS A 55 -16.27 9.36 -21.71
C LYS A 55 -15.29 8.95 -20.61
N ILE A 56 -14.09 8.50 -20.98
CA ILE A 56 -13.01 8.33 -20.00
C ILE A 56 -12.28 9.68 -19.89
N PRO A 57 -12.18 10.31 -18.69
CA PRO A 57 -11.44 11.55 -18.50
C PRO A 57 -9.95 11.38 -18.84
N LYS A 58 -9.30 12.44 -19.33
CA LYS A 58 -7.88 12.41 -19.75
C LYS A 58 -6.89 11.94 -18.68
N ALA A 59 -7.22 12.04 -17.40
CA ALA A 59 -6.38 11.57 -16.28
C ALA A 59 -6.15 10.04 -16.29
N TRP A 60 -6.93 9.32 -17.10
CA TRP A 60 -6.90 7.87 -17.22
C TRP A 60 -6.35 7.43 -18.59
N GLN A 61 -5.41 8.20 -19.17
CA GLN A 61 -4.63 7.79 -20.35
C GLN A 61 -3.22 7.38 -19.90
N TYR A 62 -2.82 6.16 -20.29
CA TYR A 62 -1.98 5.23 -19.52
C TYR A 62 -0.58 4.95 -20.08
N ASP A 63 -0.09 5.69 -21.07
CA ASP A 63 1.27 5.49 -21.58
C ASP A 63 2.23 6.47 -20.90
N LEU A 64 2.96 6.00 -19.89
CA LEU A 64 4.13 6.71 -19.41
C LEU A 64 5.09 6.91 -20.59
N THR A 65 5.39 8.17 -20.88
CA THR A 65 6.42 8.55 -21.84
C THR A 65 7.78 7.97 -21.44
N GLU A 66 8.73 7.90 -22.37
CA GLU A 66 10.10 7.46 -22.05
C GLU A 66 10.72 8.31 -20.93
N GLU A 67 10.43 9.62 -20.91
CA GLU A 67 10.88 10.55 -19.88
C GLU A 67 10.30 10.22 -18.50
N GLU A 68 8.99 9.94 -18.42
CA GLU A 68 8.33 9.56 -17.17
C GLU A 68 8.82 8.20 -16.66
N GLN A 69 9.07 7.24 -17.56
CA GLN A 69 9.66 5.95 -17.18
C GLN A 69 11.07 6.11 -16.63
N ASP A 70 11.89 6.96 -17.24
CA ASP A 70 13.24 7.23 -16.76
C ASP A 70 13.22 8.01 -15.44
N PHE A 71 12.26 8.92 -15.26
CA PHE A 71 12.02 9.60 -14.00
C PHE A 71 11.71 8.62 -12.87
N LEU A 72 10.77 7.68 -13.06
CA LEU A 72 10.45 6.66 -12.05
C LEU A 72 11.67 5.79 -11.72
N LYS A 73 12.42 5.34 -12.73
CA LYS A 73 13.65 4.56 -12.51
C LYS A 73 14.68 5.31 -11.66
N GLN A 74 14.80 6.62 -11.86
CA GLN A 74 15.79 7.45 -11.20
C GLN A 74 15.34 7.89 -9.79
N HIS A 75 14.06 8.20 -9.60
CA HIS A 75 13.57 8.87 -8.38
C HIS A 75 12.73 7.97 -7.47
N VAL A 76 12.08 6.93 -8.00
CA VAL A 76 11.11 6.11 -7.24
C VAL A 76 11.58 4.66 -7.11
N PHE A 77 11.96 4.00 -8.21
CA PHE A 77 12.26 2.57 -8.17
C PHE A 77 13.49 2.26 -7.33
N GLY A 78 13.42 1.18 -6.56
CA GLY A 78 14.45 0.73 -5.63
C GLY A 78 13.91 0.47 -4.23
N THR A 79 14.82 0.18 -3.31
CA THR A 79 14.49 -0.11 -1.91
C THR A 79 14.69 1.12 -1.05
N TRP A 80 13.73 1.38 -0.16
CA TRP A 80 13.67 2.56 0.70
C TRP A 80 13.44 2.19 2.15
N TYR A 81 13.94 3.03 3.06
CA TYR A 81 13.70 2.91 4.49
C TYR A 81 13.21 4.23 5.07
N PHE A 82 12.37 4.13 6.09
CA PHE A 82 11.87 5.28 6.83
C PHE A 82 13.03 5.96 7.58
N SER A 83 13.22 7.26 7.34
CA SER A 83 14.23 8.06 8.06
C SER A 83 13.59 8.87 9.18
N LYS A 84 12.56 9.66 8.90
CA LYS A 84 11.85 10.49 9.88
C LYS A 84 10.44 10.81 9.40
N ARG A 85 9.51 11.03 10.33
CA ARG A 85 8.22 11.66 10.03
C ARG A 85 8.42 13.18 9.98
N ILE A 86 7.94 13.80 8.92
CA ILE A 86 8.09 15.25 8.67
C ILE A 86 6.79 15.99 8.99
N ILE A 87 5.65 15.36 8.72
CA ILE A 87 4.32 15.87 9.05
C ILE A 87 3.56 14.78 9.81
N ALA A 88 3.05 15.11 10.99
CA ALA A 88 2.12 14.27 11.74
C ALA A 88 0.68 14.71 11.44
N LEU A 89 -0.26 13.78 11.53
CA LEU A 89 -1.68 14.08 11.35
C LEU A 89 -2.26 14.72 12.62
N GLU A 90 -3.31 15.53 12.48
CA GLU A 90 -4.03 16.06 13.65
C GLU A 90 -4.79 14.94 14.35
N GLU A 91 -4.53 14.71 15.64
CA GLU A 91 -5.30 13.74 16.41
C GLU A 91 -6.71 14.29 16.73
N ARG A 92 -7.70 13.39 16.74
CA ARG A 92 -9.09 13.69 17.08
C ARG A 92 -9.55 12.81 18.22
N ASP A 93 -10.68 13.17 18.82
CA ASP A 93 -11.30 12.38 19.89
C ASP A 93 -11.71 10.98 19.41
N GLU A 94 -11.91 10.77 18.10
CA GLU A 94 -12.32 9.48 17.52
C GLU A 94 -11.22 8.41 17.51
N GLY A 95 -9.93 8.76 17.57
CA GLY A 95 -8.85 7.78 17.48
C GLY A 95 -7.45 8.36 17.36
N ILE A 96 -6.45 7.48 17.50
CA ILE A 96 -5.03 7.81 17.37
C ILE A 96 -4.63 7.61 15.90
N ALA A 97 -4.40 8.70 15.17
CA ALA A 97 -4.03 8.64 13.75
C ALA A 97 -2.51 8.47 13.52
N ASN A 98 -1.70 8.60 14.57
CA ASN A 98 -0.25 8.66 14.47
C ASN A 98 0.40 7.47 15.19
N PHE A 99 1.45 6.92 14.57
CA PHE A 99 2.32 5.96 15.25
C PHE A 99 2.89 6.53 16.55
N SER A 100 2.99 5.67 17.56
CA SER A 100 3.66 5.99 18.81
C SER A 100 5.16 6.24 18.60
N GLU A 101 5.85 6.87 19.56
CA GLU A 101 7.31 7.07 19.47
C GLU A 101 8.06 5.75 19.27
N GLN A 102 7.63 4.69 19.98
CA GLN A 102 8.21 3.36 19.85
C GLN A 102 7.90 2.75 18.47
N GLY A 103 6.66 2.82 18.00
CA GLY A 103 6.26 2.32 16.68
C GLY A 103 7.00 3.02 15.54
N MET A 104 7.28 4.33 15.67
CA MET A 104 8.10 5.05 14.71
C MET A 104 9.54 4.52 14.63
N GLU A 105 10.17 4.19 15.76
CA GLU A 105 11.52 3.60 15.76
C GLU A 105 11.50 2.18 15.19
N GLU A 106 10.50 1.37 15.55
CA GLU A 106 10.32 0.01 15.02
C GLU A 106 10.18 0.00 13.50
N ILE A 107 9.44 0.95 12.92
CA ILE A 107 9.30 1.12 11.46
C ILE A 107 10.65 1.44 10.81
N LYS A 108 11.38 2.42 11.34
CA LYS A 108 12.69 2.83 10.80
C LYS A 108 13.69 1.67 10.81
N GLU A 109 13.72 0.92 11.90
CA GLU A 109 14.67 -0.18 12.06
C GLU A 109 14.35 -1.35 11.13
N ASN A 110 13.08 -1.76 11.08
CA ASN A 110 12.69 -3.05 10.52
C ASN A 110 12.09 -2.99 9.12
N ILE A 111 11.35 -1.94 8.76
CA ILE A 111 10.53 -1.93 7.55
C ILE A 111 11.29 -1.33 6.36
N ARG A 112 11.21 -2.01 5.22
CA ARG A 112 11.72 -1.53 3.93
C ARG A 112 10.64 -1.68 2.87
N ILE A 113 10.55 -0.70 1.99
CA ILE A 113 9.62 -0.72 0.85
C ILE A 113 10.43 -0.82 -0.44
N GLU A 114 10.08 -1.77 -1.28
CA GLU A 114 10.62 -1.92 -2.62
C GLU A 114 9.58 -1.44 -3.64
N TYR A 115 9.91 -0.37 -4.36
CA TYR A 115 9.14 0.08 -5.51
C TYR A 115 9.80 -0.46 -6.78
N GLY A 116 9.06 -1.31 -7.50
CA GLY A 116 9.49 -1.89 -8.76
C GLY A 116 8.51 -1.60 -9.88
N ARG A 117 8.93 -1.87 -11.11
CA ARG A 117 8.07 -1.77 -12.29
C ARG A 117 6.89 -2.75 -12.23
N TYR A 118 7.12 -3.94 -11.68
CA TYR A 118 6.16 -5.04 -11.72
C TYR A 118 5.61 -5.41 -10.35
N ASN A 119 6.13 -4.80 -9.29
CA ASN A 119 5.72 -5.07 -7.93
C ASN A 119 6.01 -3.88 -7.02
N VAL A 120 5.18 -3.71 -5.99
CA VAL A 120 5.49 -2.91 -4.81
C VAL A 120 5.32 -3.80 -3.59
N GLU A 121 6.37 -3.91 -2.79
CA GLU A 121 6.41 -4.85 -1.67
C GLU A 121 7.00 -4.20 -0.41
N SER A 122 6.36 -4.48 0.72
CA SER A 122 6.89 -4.20 2.05
C SER A 122 7.63 -5.44 2.58
N SER A 123 8.81 -5.23 3.14
CA SER A 123 9.63 -6.27 3.74
C SER A 123 10.06 -5.90 5.15
N GLY A 124 10.45 -6.92 5.92
CA GLY A 124 10.90 -6.77 7.31
C GLY A 124 9.77 -6.80 8.34
N TYR A 125 8.50 -6.67 7.93
CA TYR A 125 7.38 -6.96 8.80
C TYR A 125 7.35 -8.45 9.16
N THR A 126 7.52 -8.74 10.44
CA THR A 126 7.20 -10.02 11.07
C THR A 126 6.09 -9.75 12.07
N GLY A 127 5.29 -10.75 12.42
CA GLY A 127 4.18 -10.58 13.40
C GLY A 127 4.61 -10.14 14.80
N GLU A 128 5.91 -9.87 15.03
CA GLU A 128 6.52 -9.39 16.27
C GLU A 128 7.23 -8.04 16.11
N VAL A 129 7.10 -7.34 14.96
CA VAL A 129 7.81 -6.06 14.73
C VAL A 129 7.34 -4.94 15.65
N PHE A 130 6.04 -4.85 15.90
CA PHE A 130 5.47 -3.78 16.70
C PHE A 130 5.21 -4.23 18.14
N SER A 131 5.55 -3.36 19.08
CA SER A 131 5.32 -3.60 20.51
C SER A 131 3.87 -3.37 20.94
N THR A 132 3.08 -2.62 20.16
CA THR A 132 1.70 -2.24 20.51
C THR A 132 0.71 -2.68 19.44
N THR A 133 -0.52 -3.02 19.85
CA THR A 133 -1.59 -3.40 18.93
C THR A 133 -2.08 -2.23 18.09
N GLU A 134 -1.99 -1.03 18.65
CA GLU A 134 -2.36 0.23 18.01
C GLU A 134 -1.45 0.53 16.82
N ASP A 135 -0.13 0.39 16.97
CA ASP A 135 0.82 0.59 15.86
C ASP A 135 0.67 -0.50 14.78
N ILE A 136 0.34 -1.75 15.16
CA ILE A 136 0.02 -2.81 14.20
C ILE A 136 -1.22 -2.45 13.38
N TYR A 137 -2.25 -1.94 14.04
CA TYR A 137 -3.50 -1.52 13.40
C TYR A 137 -3.23 -0.37 12.41
N LEU A 138 -2.54 0.69 12.84
CA LEU A 138 -2.19 1.81 11.96
C LEU A 138 -1.32 1.36 10.78
N PHE A 139 -0.36 0.48 11.01
CA PHE A 139 0.47 -0.06 9.93
C PHE A 139 -0.35 -0.82 8.89
N ALA A 140 -1.37 -1.57 9.30
CA ALA A 140 -2.28 -2.25 8.38
C ALA A 140 -3.16 -1.27 7.59
N GLU A 141 -3.78 -0.32 8.28
CA GLU A 141 -4.72 0.64 7.67
C GLU A 141 -4.02 1.59 6.69
N TYR A 142 -2.80 2.02 6.98
CA TYR A 142 -1.99 2.84 6.07
C TYR A 142 -1.31 2.03 4.95
N GLY A 143 -1.63 0.73 4.80
CA GLY A 143 -1.21 -0.10 3.67
C GLY A 143 0.12 -0.82 3.84
N GLY A 144 0.72 -0.82 5.03
CA GLY A 144 2.03 -1.44 5.30
C GLY A 144 2.07 -2.96 5.16
N MET A 145 0.90 -3.61 5.20
CA MET A 145 0.73 -5.06 4.98
C MET A 145 0.36 -5.44 3.55
N THR A 146 0.22 -4.46 2.65
CA THR A 146 -0.19 -4.68 1.27
C THR A 146 1.01 -4.94 0.38
N SER A 147 0.84 -5.81 -0.60
CA SER A 147 1.77 -5.98 -1.72
C SER A 147 0.98 -5.87 -3.01
N VAL A 148 1.51 -5.09 -3.95
CA VAL A 148 0.86 -4.82 -5.23
C VAL A 148 1.66 -5.50 -6.33
N ASN A 149 0.98 -6.32 -7.11
CA ASN A 149 1.55 -6.88 -8.34
C ASN A 149 1.09 -6.02 -9.51
N TYR A 150 1.99 -5.76 -10.46
CA TYR A 150 1.76 -4.93 -11.64
C TYR A 150 1.17 -3.55 -11.29
N PRO A 151 1.87 -2.75 -10.46
CA PRO A 151 1.43 -1.39 -10.14
C PRO A 151 1.39 -0.54 -11.41
N VAL A 152 0.34 0.27 -11.54
CA VAL A 152 0.26 1.24 -12.64
C VAL A 152 0.52 2.63 -12.10
N TYR A 153 1.69 3.16 -12.45
CA TYR A 153 2.18 4.44 -11.92
C TYR A 153 1.61 5.63 -12.70
N HIS A 154 1.34 6.69 -11.96
CA HIS A 154 0.89 7.99 -12.45
C HIS A 154 1.82 9.08 -11.94
N ILE A 155 2.02 10.13 -12.74
CA ILE A 155 2.90 11.25 -12.40
C ILE A 155 2.15 12.56 -12.58
N GLU A 156 2.15 13.37 -11.53
CA GLU A 156 1.57 14.71 -11.51
C GLU A 156 2.68 15.72 -11.19
N THR A 157 2.98 16.58 -12.16
CA THR A 157 4.06 17.56 -12.05
C THR A 157 3.61 18.90 -11.45
N GLU A 158 2.30 19.14 -11.43
CA GLU A 158 1.70 20.34 -10.84
C GLU A 158 1.21 20.01 -9.42
N VAL A 159 2.13 20.06 -8.44
CA VAL A 159 1.83 19.85 -7.03
C VAL A 159 1.58 21.19 -6.32
N GLU A 160 0.53 21.28 -5.51
CA GLU A 160 0.31 22.43 -4.62
C GLU A 160 1.04 22.20 -3.29
N GLU A 161 2.32 22.60 -3.17
CA GLU A 161 3.13 22.26 -1.98
C GLU A 161 2.63 22.89 -0.68
N GLU A 162 1.82 23.96 -0.75
CA GLU A 162 1.19 24.56 0.43
C GLU A 162 -0.01 23.74 0.95
N ARG A 163 -0.48 22.75 0.18
CA ARG A 163 -1.71 22.02 0.43
C ARG A 163 -1.65 20.57 -0.06
N LEU A 164 -0.66 19.82 0.42
CA LEU A 164 -0.56 18.39 0.19
C LEU A 164 -1.77 17.67 0.80
N ALA A 165 -2.37 16.75 0.04
CA ALA A 165 -3.40 15.84 0.54
C ALA A 165 -2.71 14.67 1.24
N LEU A 166 -3.05 14.44 2.51
CA LEU A 166 -2.54 13.33 3.32
C LEU A 166 -3.69 12.47 3.82
N HIS A 167 -3.58 11.16 3.69
CA HIS A 167 -4.58 10.19 4.07
C HIS A 167 -4.74 10.13 5.59
N HIS A 168 -5.99 10.16 6.04
CA HIS A 168 -6.33 10.20 7.46
C HIS A 168 -7.59 9.39 7.76
N ILE A 169 -7.42 8.21 8.36
CA ILE A 169 -8.46 7.18 8.56
C ILE A 169 -9.62 7.53 9.53
N TYR A 170 -9.64 8.73 10.11
CA TYR A 170 -10.58 9.12 11.16
C TYR A 170 -11.34 10.42 10.88
N ILE A 171 -11.27 10.95 9.65
CA ILE A 171 -11.99 12.17 9.26
C ILE A 171 -12.96 11.90 8.11
N GLU A 172 -14.01 12.71 8.00
CA GLU A 172 -15.18 12.45 7.12
C GLU A 172 -14.82 12.22 5.64
N ASP A 173 -13.74 12.86 5.16
CA ASP A 173 -13.26 12.75 3.76
C ASP A 173 -11.97 11.91 3.63
N ASN A 174 -11.48 11.33 4.72
CA ASN A 174 -10.19 10.64 4.81
C ASN A 174 -8.97 11.42 4.32
N VAL A 175 -9.06 12.75 4.19
CA VAL A 175 -7.98 13.61 3.65
C VAL A 175 -7.75 14.82 4.55
N SER A 176 -6.53 14.93 5.07
CA SER A 176 -6.02 16.08 5.81
C SER A 176 -5.10 16.88 4.91
N TYR A 177 -5.17 18.21 4.97
CA TYR A 177 -4.28 19.06 4.18
C TYR A 177 -3.14 19.63 5.03
N ALA A 178 -1.92 19.57 4.50
CA ALA A 178 -0.75 20.14 5.15
C ALA A 178 0.21 20.78 4.13
N GLY A 179 0.91 21.83 4.54
CA GLY A 179 1.96 22.43 3.74
C GLY A 179 3.29 21.68 3.89
N PHE A 180 3.99 21.47 2.78
CA PHE A 180 5.34 20.93 2.78
C PHE A 180 6.29 21.90 3.50
N PRO A 181 7.16 21.42 4.41
CA PRO A 181 7.93 22.31 5.30
C PRO A 181 9.07 23.06 4.59
N GLU A 182 9.53 22.57 3.44
CA GLU A 182 10.64 23.16 2.69
C GLU A 182 10.15 23.82 1.41
N LYS A 183 10.88 24.84 0.95
CA LYS A 183 10.60 25.47 -0.34
C LYS A 183 11.30 24.71 -1.45
N CYS A 184 10.63 23.73 -2.02
CA CYS A 184 11.07 23.00 -3.21
C CYS A 184 9.89 22.70 -4.13
N GLU A 185 10.20 22.37 -5.37
CA GLU A 185 9.23 21.85 -6.33
C GLU A 185 9.10 20.34 -6.11
N LEU A 186 7.87 19.86 -5.94
CA LEU A 186 7.57 18.44 -5.80
C LEU A 186 6.91 17.90 -7.06
N VAL A 187 7.13 16.61 -7.31
CA VAL A 187 6.37 15.81 -8.26
C VAL A 187 5.64 14.74 -7.46
N HIS A 188 4.34 14.61 -7.70
CA HIS A 188 3.51 13.61 -7.07
C HIS A 188 3.48 12.36 -7.96
N VAL A 189 3.68 11.20 -7.34
CA VAL A 189 3.67 9.89 -7.97
C VAL A 189 2.77 9.00 -7.12
N PHE A 190 1.80 8.37 -7.74
CA PHE A 190 0.96 7.36 -7.10
C PHE A 190 0.83 6.15 -8.02
N TYR A 191 0.29 5.05 -7.51
CA TYR A 191 0.06 3.86 -8.33
C TYR A 191 -1.20 3.11 -7.93
N ASP A 192 -1.92 2.63 -8.94
CA ASP A 192 -3.12 1.82 -8.78
C ASP A 192 -2.81 0.32 -8.91
N LEU A 193 -3.80 -0.54 -8.62
CA LEU A 193 -3.70 -1.97 -8.95
C LEU A 193 -3.87 -2.18 -10.45
N GLY A 194 -2.89 -2.81 -11.11
CA GLY A 194 -3.05 -3.26 -12.48
C GLY A 194 -4.00 -4.46 -12.58
N TYR A 195 -4.97 -4.40 -13.50
CA TYR A 195 -5.91 -5.50 -13.78
C TYR A 195 -5.53 -6.25 -15.06
N ASP A 196 -5.34 -5.54 -16.17
CA ASP A 196 -4.75 -6.03 -17.42
C ASP A 196 -4.11 -4.87 -18.22
N GLU A 197 -2.82 -4.97 -18.53
CA GLU A 197 -2.08 -3.99 -19.34
C GLU A 197 -2.70 -3.75 -20.73
N GLN A 198 -3.54 -4.67 -21.23
CA GLN A 198 -4.10 -4.62 -22.59
C GLN A 198 -5.52 -4.03 -22.65
N ASP A 199 -6.38 -4.30 -21.67
CA ASP A 199 -7.83 -4.04 -21.77
C ASP A 199 -8.43 -3.22 -20.62
N ASN A 200 -7.87 -3.28 -19.40
CA ASN A 200 -8.34 -2.51 -18.23
C ASN A 200 -7.15 -2.21 -17.31
N THR A 201 -6.60 -1.01 -17.45
CA THR A 201 -5.26 -0.72 -16.96
C THR A 201 -5.16 -0.50 -15.46
N SER A 202 -6.19 -0.04 -14.74
CA SER A 202 -6.12 0.03 -13.28
C SER A 202 -7.45 0.01 -12.54
N VAL A 203 -7.38 -0.32 -11.25
CA VAL A 203 -8.42 -0.02 -10.26
C VAL A 203 -7.79 0.84 -9.15
N ASP A 204 -8.34 2.05 -8.98
CA ASP A 204 -8.05 2.91 -7.84
C ASP A 204 -8.38 2.15 -6.55
N VAL A 205 -7.37 1.98 -5.71
CA VAL A 205 -7.52 1.42 -4.37
C VAL A 205 -6.95 2.40 -3.36
N HIS A 206 -7.61 2.51 -2.22
CA HIS A 206 -7.17 3.32 -1.07
C HIS A 206 -5.79 2.95 -0.50
N TYR A 207 -5.10 1.96 -1.06
CA TYR A 207 -3.76 1.52 -0.65
C TYR A 207 -2.67 1.95 -1.66
N ALA A 208 -3.02 2.76 -2.65
CA ALA A 208 -2.09 3.43 -3.57
C ALA A 208 -1.25 4.42 -2.76
N GLY A 209 0.05 4.18 -2.61
CA GLY A 209 0.90 5.07 -1.83
C GLY A 209 1.14 6.39 -2.56
N ASP A 210 0.63 7.50 -2.01
CA ASP A 210 0.97 8.85 -2.49
C ASP A 210 2.43 9.16 -2.15
N ILE A 211 3.26 9.26 -3.19
CA ILE A 211 4.70 9.50 -3.11
C ILE A 211 4.98 10.90 -3.67
N TYR A 212 5.69 11.72 -2.92
CA TYR A 212 6.18 13.01 -3.37
C TYR A 212 7.69 12.96 -3.51
N VAL A 213 8.21 13.41 -4.65
CA VAL A 213 9.66 13.44 -4.91
C VAL A 213 10.10 14.86 -5.23
N ASN A 214 11.27 15.24 -4.73
CA ASN A 214 11.96 16.43 -5.20
C ASN A 214 12.84 16.03 -6.40
N PRO A 215 12.59 16.51 -7.63
CA PRO A 215 13.37 16.10 -8.81
C PRO A 215 14.87 16.40 -8.72
N LYS A 216 15.29 17.25 -7.77
CA LYS A 216 16.70 17.60 -7.53
C LYS A 216 17.42 16.62 -6.59
N ASP A 217 16.68 15.71 -5.95
CA ASP A 217 17.21 14.68 -5.06
C ASP A 217 16.74 13.28 -5.52
N THR A 218 17.68 12.37 -5.73
CA THR A 218 17.40 11.00 -6.16
C THR A 218 17.41 10.00 -5.00
N ASP A 219 17.90 10.41 -3.83
CA ASP A 219 18.13 9.55 -2.68
C ASP A 219 17.09 9.75 -1.56
N ILE A 220 16.18 10.71 -1.74
CA ILE A 220 15.06 10.99 -0.84
C ILE A 220 13.74 10.94 -1.64
N LEU A 221 12.76 10.25 -1.08
CA LEU A 221 11.35 10.42 -1.43
C LEU A 221 10.55 10.67 -0.17
N TYR A 222 9.34 11.20 -0.35
CA TYR A 222 8.39 11.42 0.71
C TYR A 222 7.17 10.54 0.50
N TRP A 223 6.75 9.80 1.52
CA TRP A 223 5.62 8.89 1.40
C TRP A 223 4.56 9.26 2.43
N ASP A 224 3.31 9.37 1.96
CA ASP A 224 2.16 9.48 2.84
C ASP A 224 1.81 8.14 3.47
N PHE A 225 2.07 8.01 4.77
CA PHE A 225 1.91 6.78 5.53
C PHE A 225 1.57 7.13 7.00
N GLY A 226 0.31 7.53 7.23
CA GLY A 226 -0.10 8.06 8.54
C GLY A 226 0.59 9.39 8.85
N GLY A 227 0.56 10.29 7.86
CA GLY A 227 1.36 11.50 7.80
C GLY A 227 2.53 11.36 6.84
N LEU A 228 3.22 12.47 6.57
CA LEU A 228 4.28 12.49 5.58
C LEU A 228 5.62 12.02 6.18
N TRP A 229 6.25 11.05 5.55
CA TRP A 229 7.54 10.48 5.95
C TRP A 229 8.64 10.77 4.94
N GLU A 230 9.82 11.16 5.43
CA GLU A 230 11.06 11.14 4.64
C GLU A 230 11.59 9.71 4.60
N MET A 231 11.71 9.18 3.40
CA MET A 231 12.30 7.89 3.08
C MET A 231 13.67 8.09 2.45
N LYS A 232 14.61 7.22 2.77
CA LYS A 232 15.96 7.23 2.19
C LYS A 232 16.21 5.97 1.39
N ARG A 233 16.89 6.15 0.27
CA ARG A 233 17.28 5.03 -0.61
C ARG A 233 18.30 4.13 0.09
N VAL A 234 18.10 2.82 0.02
CA VAL A 234 19.11 1.84 0.42
C VAL A 234 20.18 1.79 -0.67
N ARG A 235 21.41 2.17 -0.32
CA ARG A 235 22.56 2.07 -1.24
C ARG A 235 23.14 0.66 -1.14
N ASN A 236 23.13 -0.07 -2.25
CA ASN A 236 23.80 -1.36 -2.42
C ASN A 236 25.27 -1.18 -2.80
#